data_AF-A0A0B6Z0V1-F1
#
_entry.id   AF-A0A0B6Z0V1-F1
#
_cell.length_a   1.000
_cell.length_b   1.000
_cell.length_c   1.000
_cell.angle_alpha   90.00
_cell.angle_beta   90.00
_cell.angle_gamma   90.00
#
_symmetry.space_group_name_H-M   'P 1'
#
loop_
_entity.id
_entity.type
_entity.pdbx_description
1 polymer ?
#
loop_
_entity_poly.entity_id
_entity_poly.type
_entity_poly.pdbx_seq_one_letter_code
_entity_poly.pdbx_strand_id
1 'polypeptide(L)' 'MSRCWESSPHVSHFHRHPDEYVDAVLNFLEHIGMTKPEAMKNTQIREIKKKSQEATKAL' A
#
# COMPACT_ATOMS: atom_id res chain seq x y z
N MET A 1 -19.45 17.17 16.27
CA MET A 1 -18.12 17.54 16.79
C MET A 1 -17.11 16.91 15.87
N SER A 2 -16.57 17.65 14.92
CA SER A 2 -15.43 17.19 14.11
C SER A 2 -14.26 17.02 15.06
N ARG A 3 -13.58 15.87 14.98
CA ARG A 3 -12.45 15.60 15.84
C ARG A 3 -11.36 16.62 15.47
N CYS A 4 -10.69 17.22 16.45
CA CYS A 4 -9.72 18.30 16.22
C CYS A 4 -8.58 17.93 15.24
N TRP A 5 -8.38 16.64 15.00
CA TRP A 5 -7.43 16.09 14.05
C TRP A 5 -7.94 15.97 12.60
N GLU A 6 -9.24 16.08 12.34
CA GLU A 6 -9.81 16.08 10.97
C GLU A 6 -9.34 17.29 10.16
N SER A 7 -9.05 18.39 10.84
CA SER A 7 -8.47 19.60 10.23
C SER A 7 -6.96 19.48 9.98
N SER A 8 -6.31 18.40 10.41
CA SER A 8 -4.88 18.21 10.18
C SER A 8 -4.61 18.07 8.69
N PRO A 9 -3.59 18.75 8.14
CA PRO A 9 -3.21 18.60 6.73
C PRO A 9 -2.88 17.14 6.38
N HIS A 10 -2.29 16.37 7.31
CA HIS A 10 -2.02 14.95 7.12
C HIS A 10 -3.31 14.14 6.93
N VAL A 11 -4.29 14.33 7.81
CA VAL A 11 -5.53 13.53 7.80
C VAL A 11 -6.45 13.95 6.66
N SER A 12 -6.50 15.25 6.35
CA SER A 12 -7.29 15.75 5.23
C SER A 12 -6.70 15.37 3.87
N HIS A 13 -5.37 15.34 3.73
CA HIS A 13 -4.71 14.87 2.50
C HIS A 13 -4.94 13.37 2.28
N PHE A 14 -4.82 12.55 3.33
CA PHE A 14 -5.12 11.11 3.26
C PHE A 14 -6.55 10.83 2.77
N HIS A 15 -7.56 11.54 3.28
CA HIS A 15 -8.94 11.31 2.87
C HIS A 15 -9.27 11.81 1.47
N ARG A 16 -8.57 12.83 0.96
CA ARG A 16 -8.82 13.40 -0.38
C ARG A 16 -7.98 12.73 -1.48
N HIS A 17 -6.75 12.34 -1.15
CA HIS A 17 -5.76 11.80 -2.08
C HIS A 17 -5.01 10.61 -1.44
N PRO A 18 -5.69 9.47 -1.21
CA PRO A 18 -5.13 8.35 -0.48
C PRO A 18 -3.90 7.75 -1.17
N ASP A 19 -3.91 7.64 -2.51
CA ASP A 19 -2.80 7.06 -3.27
C ASP A 19 -1.54 7.93 -3.19
N GLU A 20 -1.66 9.25 -3.40
CA GLU A 20 -0.54 10.20 -3.28
C GLU A 20 0.04 10.24 -1.86
N TYR A 21 -0.83 10.16 -0.84
CA TYR A 21 -0.41 10.11 0.55
C TYR A 21 0.41 8.85 0.84
N VAL A 22 -0.03 7.69 0.34
CA VAL A 22 0.69 6.43 0.51
C VAL A 22 2.06 6.49 -0.17
N ASP A 23 2.14 6.98 -1.40
CA ASP A 23 3.43 7.14 -2.11
C ASP A 23 4.38 8.08 -1.37
N ALA A 24 3.89 9.22 -0.87
CA ALA A 24 4.69 10.16 -0.09
C ALA A 24 5.24 9.52 1.21
N VAL A 25 4.41 8.71 1.90
CA VAL A 25 4.82 7.98 3.11
C VAL A 25 5.82 6.89 2.78
N LEU A 26 5.61 6.10 1.72
CA LEU A 26 6.53 5.06 1.29
C LEU A 26 7.90 5.65 0.91
N ASN A 27 7.89 6.76 0.17
CA ASN A 27 9.09 7.48 -0.20
C ASN A 27 9.84 8.01 1.04
N PHE A 28 9.12 8.57 2.02
CA PHE A 28 9.71 8.99 3.29
C PHE A 28 10.33 7.81 4.05
N LEU A 29 9.62 6.68 4.14
CA LEU A 29 10.11 5.46 4.79
C LEU A 29 11.37 4.91 4.12
N GLU A 30 11.49 5.06 2.80
CA GLU A 30 12.69 4.69 2.05
C GLU A 30 13.88 5.59 2.41
N HIS A 31 13.64 6.90 2.43
CA HIS A 31 14.66 7.90 2.77
C HIS A 31 15.21 7.74 4.19
N ILE A 32 14.40 7.29 5.15
CA ILE A 32 14.84 7.03 6.53
C ILE A 32 15.34 5.59 6.75
N GLY A 33 15.48 4.80 5.68
CA GLY A 33 16.01 3.43 5.74
C GLY A 33 15.09 2.41 6.42
N MET A 34 13.79 2.70 6.49
CA MET A 34 12.78 1.84 7.13
C MET A 34 12.06 0.91 6.15
N THR A 35 12.24 1.07 4.84
CA THR A 35 11.76 0.11 3.84
C THR A 35 12.70 -1.10 3.77
N LYS A 36 12.28 -2.23 4.32
CA LYS A 36 12.96 -3.51 4.06
C LYS A 36 12.65 -3.92 2.60
N PRO A 37 13.67 -4.25 1.77
CA PRO A 37 13.49 -4.56 0.34
C PRO A 37 12.66 -5.82 0.03
N GLU A 38 12.16 -6.54 1.04
CA GLU A 38 11.52 -7.85 0.89
C GLU A 38 9.98 -7.83 1.01
N ALA A 39 9.36 -6.68 1.27
CA ALA A 39 7.90 -6.60 1.41
C ALA A 39 7.12 -6.41 0.10
N MET A 40 7.77 -5.91 -0.96
CA MET A 40 7.08 -5.51 -2.19
C MET A 40 6.93 -6.63 -3.24
N LYS A 41 7.45 -7.84 -3.00
CA LYS A 41 7.34 -8.98 -3.93
C LYS A 41 6.12 -9.88 -3.67
N ASN A 42 5.40 -9.70 -2.56
CA ASN A 42 4.34 -10.62 -2.14
C ASN A 42 2.99 -10.43 -2.83
N THR A 43 2.74 -9.30 -3.50
CA THR A 43 1.46 -9.09 -4.20
C THR A 43 1.43 -9.78 -5.56
N GLN A 44 2.52 -9.70 -6.34
CA GLN A 44 2.60 -10.37 -7.65
C GLN A 44 2.70 -11.90 -7.54
N ILE A 45 3.39 -12.45 -6.53
CA ILE A 45 3.47 -13.91 -6.34
C ILE A 45 2.09 -14.51 -5.99
N ARG A 46 1.24 -13.78 -5.26
CA ARG A 46 -0.10 -14.25 -4.89
C ARG A 46 -1.02 -14.37 -6.11
N GLU A 47 -0.96 -13.42 -7.05
CA GLU A 47 -1.79 -13.45 -8.26
C GLU A 47 -1.30 -14.51 -9.26
N ILE A 48 0.02 -14.66 -9.44
CA ILE A 48 0.59 -15.70 -10.31
C ILE A 48 0.27 -17.10 -9.76
N LYS A 49 0.33 -17.29 -8.44
CA LYS A 49 0.00 -18.57 -7.81
C LYS A 49 -1.49 -18.92 -7.92
N LYS A 50 -2.37 -17.91 -7.86
CA LYS A 50 -3.81 -18.10 -8.04
C LYS A 50 -4.15 -18.51 -9.48
N LYS A 51 -3.54 -17.86 -10.47
CA LYS A 51 -3.72 -18.17 -11.89
C LYS A 51 -3.16 -19.55 -12.28
N SER A 52 -2.04 -19.96 -11.65
CA SER A 52 -1.46 -21.30 -11.85
C SER A 52 -2.33 -22.42 -11.25
N GLN A 53 -2.97 -22.18 -10.09
CA GLN A 53 -3.85 -23.16 -9.43
C GLN A 53 -5.22 -23.33 -10.09
N GLU A 54 -5.79 -22.30 -10.69
CA GLU A 54 -7.04 -22.43 -11.47
C GLU A 54 -6.83 -23.24 -12.76
N ALA A 55 -5.66 -23.11 -13.40
CA ALA A 55 -5.33 -23.87 -14.60
C ALA A 55 -5.13 -25.37 -14.33
N THR A 56 -4.72 -25.77 -13.10
CA THR A 56 -4.51 -27.18 -12.74
C THR A 56 -5.77 -27.89 -12.24
N LYS A 57 -6.85 -27.16 -11.92
CA LYS A 57 -8.12 -27.73 -11.43
C LYS A 57 -9.18 -27.93 -12.53
N ALA A 58 -8.90 -27.49 -13.75
CA ALA A 58 -9.83 -27.54 -14.88
C ALA A 58 -9.56 -28.70 -15.86
N LEU A 59 -8.74 -29.69 -15.48
CA LEU A 59 -8.47 -30.90 -16.26
C LEU A 59 -8.80 -32.16 -15.44
#